data_AF-V9LEK7-F1
#
_entry.id   AF-V9LEK7-F1
#
_cell.length_a   1.000
_cell.length_b   1.000
_cell.length_c   1.000
_cell.angle_alpha   90.00
_cell.angle_beta   90.00
_cell.angle_gamma   90.00
#
_symmetry.space_group_name_H-M   'P 1'
#
loop_
_entity.id
_entity.type
_entity.pdbx_description
1 polymer ?
#
loop_
_entity_poly.entity_id
_entity_poly.type
_entity_poly.pdbx_seq_one_letter_code
_entity_poly.pdbx_strand_id
1 'polypeptide(L)'
;QLLCLWFNLGLAFGVVTMFASIILLAKTLVQTLALMTGETSTVQNERILQVVVPGINLPASQMAYFFIAILISGVIHEIGHGVAAIREQVRFNGFGVFLFIIYPGAFVDLYTNHLQLISPVQQLRIFCAGIGALVTEVHENSPASGPRGLFVGDIIKYVEDCSVHDVENWHKCFEDISLKPQTGYCINEETLRHLNSMGRAYRRLDGTMECCSNNSL
;
A
#
# COMPACT_ATOMS: atom_id res chain seq x y z
N GLN A 1 0.42 14.99 3.31
CA GLN A 1 0.96 15.66 2.10
C GLN A 1 2.19 14.95 1.51
N LEU A 2 3.19 14.56 2.32
CA LEU A 2 4.43 13.92 1.84
C LEU A 2 4.22 12.64 1.00
N LEU A 3 3.33 11.73 1.41
CA LEU A 3 3.02 10.53 0.61
C LEU A 3 2.31 10.84 -0.72
N CYS A 4 1.51 11.89 -0.76
CA CYS A 4 0.85 12.30 -2.01
C CYS A 4 1.89 12.85 -2.99
N LEU A 5 2.83 13.65 -2.48
CA LEU A 5 3.97 14.14 -3.24
C LEU A 5 4.86 12.97 -3.71
N TRP A 6 5.19 12.04 -2.81
CA TRP A 6 6.00 10.85 -3.12
C TRP A 6 5.37 9.97 -4.19
N PHE A 7 4.06 9.72 -4.12
CA PHE A 7 3.38 8.92 -5.15
C PHE A 7 3.16 9.67 -6.45
N ASN A 8 2.92 10.98 -6.44
CA ASN A 8 2.86 11.77 -7.67
C ASN A 8 4.24 11.87 -8.35
N LEU A 9 5.31 12.03 -7.56
CA LEU A 9 6.68 11.99 -8.05
C LEU A 9 7.06 10.59 -8.55
N GLY A 10 6.67 9.55 -7.81
CA GLY A 10 6.86 8.15 -8.18
C GLY A 10 6.11 7.78 -9.45
N LEU A 11 4.90 8.31 -9.65
CA LEU A 11 4.12 8.17 -10.89
C LEU A 11 4.82 8.86 -12.06
N ALA A 12 5.23 10.12 -11.89
CA ALA A 12 5.93 10.86 -12.93
C ALA A 12 7.26 10.18 -13.30
N PHE A 13 8.03 9.76 -12.30
CA PHE A 13 9.27 9.01 -12.48
C PHE A 13 9.02 7.65 -13.14
N GLY A 14 8.01 6.91 -12.71
CA GLY A 14 7.60 5.62 -13.28
C GLY A 14 7.22 5.74 -14.75
N VAL A 15 6.44 6.76 -15.12
CA VAL A 15 6.07 7.03 -16.52
C VAL A 15 7.32 7.37 -17.34
N VAL A 16 8.17 8.28 -16.86
CA VAL A 16 9.41 8.68 -17.57
C VAL A 16 10.35 7.47 -17.77
N THR A 17 10.56 6.68 -16.72
CA THR A 17 11.41 5.49 -16.77
C THR A 17 10.81 4.39 -17.64
N MET A 18 9.49 4.24 -17.68
CA MET A 18 8.79 3.32 -18.59
C MET A 18 9.07 3.68 -20.06
N PHE A 19 8.87 4.94 -20.46
CA PHE A 19 9.19 5.38 -21.82
C PHE A 19 10.68 5.25 -22.16
N ALA A 20 11.56 5.62 -21.23
CA ALA A 20 13.00 5.44 -21.40
C ALA A 20 13.37 3.96 -21.60
N SER A 21 12.76 3.05 -20.82
CA SER A 21 12.98 1.61 -20.93
C SER A 21 12.52 1.05 -22.29
N ILE A 22 11.37 1.49 -22.80
CA ILE A 22 10.86 1.09 -24.13
C ILE A 22 11.85 1.52 -25.22
N ILE A 23 12.35 2.75 -25.17
CA ILE A 23 13.33 3.26 -26.15
C ILE A 23 14.64 2.46 -26.07
N LEU A 24 15.14 2.19 -24.86
CA LEU A 24 16.37 1.41 -24.65
C LEU A 24 16.22 -0.04 -25.12
N LEU A 25 15.11 -0.69 -24.80
CA LEU A 25 14.82 -2.05 -25.24
C LEU A 25 14.63 -2.14 -26.75
N ALA A 26 13.97 -1.16 -27.38
CA ALA A 26 13.83 -1.08 -28.83
C ALA A 26 15.19 -0.93 -29.52
N LYS A 27 16.07 -0.05 -29.01
CA LYS A 27 17.44 0.08 -29.52
C LYS A 27 18.24 -1.22 -29.35
N THR A 28 18.10 -1.89 -28.21
CA THR A 28 18.77 -3.17 -27.93
C THR A 28 18.27 -4.26 -28.88
N LEU A 29 16.96 -4.30 -29.16
CA LEU A 29 16.36 -5.22 -30.12
C LEU A 29 16.85 -4.97 -31.55
N VAL A 30 16.84 -3.71 -32.01
CA VAL A 30 17.33 -3.32 -33.35
C VAL A 30 18.81 -3.65 -33.48
N GLN A 31 19.62 -3.37 -32.45
CA GLN A 31 21.04 -3.72 -32.45
C GLN A 31 21.25 -5.23 -32.49
N THR A 32 20.45 -6.00 -31.75
CA THR A 32 20.52 -7.48 -31.77
C THR A 32 20.09 -8.04 -33.13
N LEU A 33 19.06 -7.48 -33.75
CA LEU A 33 18.59 -7.89 -35.07
C LEU A 33 19.59 -7.51 -36.17
N ALA A 34 20.15 -6.30 -36.14
CA ALA A 34 21.18 -5.84 -37.08
C ALA A 34 22.45 -6.70 -37.02
N LEU A 35 22.84 -7.14 -35.82
CA LEU A 35 23.93 -8.11 -35.63
C LEU A 35 23.62 -9.49 -36.24
N MET A 36 22.35 -9.89 -36.28
CA MET A 36 21.90 -11.15 -36.88
C MET A 36 21.74 -11.04 -38.41
N THR A 37 21.45 -9.84 -38.96
CA THR A 37 21.25 -9.60 -40.40
C THR A 37 22.50 -9.16 -41.15
N GLY A 38 23.66 -9.07 -40.49
CA GLY A 38 24.97 -9.06 -41.15
C GLY A 38 25.39 -7.74 -41.82
N GLU A 39 24.81 -6.60 -41.48
CA GLU A 39 25.29 -5.29 -41.92
C GLU A 39 25.76 -4.44 -40.75
N THR A 40 27.01 -3.99 -40.86
CA THR A 40 27.74 -2.98 -40.07
C THR A 40 28.53 -3.43 -38.83
N SER A 41 29.85 -3.49 -39.05
CA SER A 41 30.92 -3.52 -38.06
C SER A 41 31.27 -2.09 -37.61
N THR A 42 30.50 -1.42 -36.75
CA THR A 42 30.99 -0.26 -35.99
C THR A 42 30.17 -0.05 -34.71
N VAL A 43 30.88 0.30 -33.63
CA VAL A 43 30.42 0.58 -32.26
C VAL A 43 30.30 -0.65 -31.34
N GLN A 44 31.44 -1.33 -31.17
CA GLN A 44 31.79 -1.99 -29.92
C GLN A 44 32.09 -0.89 -28.87
N ASN A 45 31.14 -0.56 -27.99
CA ASN A 45 31.42 -0.29 -26.56
C ASN A 45 30.27 0.15 -25.65
N GLU A 46 29.02 0.24 -26.11
CA GLU A 46 27.93 0.65 -25.19
C GLU A 46 26.68 -0.22 -25.30
N ARG A 47 26.84 -1.53 -25.09
CA ARG A 47 25.68 -2.36 -24.68
C ARG A 47 25.41 -2.11 -23.20
N ILE A 48 24.71 -1.01 -22.90
CA ILE A 48 24.41 -0.54 -21.53
C ILE A 48 23.42 -1.48 -20.81
N LEU A 49 22.56 -2.19 -21.55
CA LEU A 49 21.69 -3.24 -21.02
C LEU A 49 22.02 -4.58 -21.69
N GLN A 50 22.73 -5.45 -20.98
CA GLN A 50 22.85 -6.85 -21.38
C GLN A 50 21.73 -7.65 -20.74
N VAL A 51 20.88 -8.28 -21.56
CA VAL A 51 19.83 -9.19 -21.07
C VAL A 51 20.50 -10.34 -20.33
N VAL A 52 20.15 -10.54 -19.05
CA VAL A 52 20.69 -11.63 -18.22
C VAL A 52 20.03 -12.94 -18.64
N VAL A 53 20.83 -13.87 -19.16
CA VAL A 53 20.44 -15.22 -19.57
C VAL A 53 21.20 -16.23 -18.70
N PRO A 54 20.52 -16.88 -17.73
CA PRO A 54 21.14 -17.85 -16.84
C PRO A 54 21.89 -18.94 -17.62
N GLY A 55 23.14 -19.21 -17.26
CA GLY A 55 23.96 -20.27 -17.87
C GLY A 55 24.69 -19.88 -19.17
N ILE A 56 24.38 -18.72 -19.79
CA ILE A 56 25.13 -18.21 -20.95
C ILE A 56 26.01 -17.03 -20.54
N ASN A 57 25.42 -15.98 -19.96
CA ASN A 57 26.16 -14.79 -19.53
C ASN A 57 26.22 -14.61 -18.00
N LEU A 58 25.54 -15.48 -17.25
CA LEU A 58 25.61 -15.53 -15.78
C LEU A 58 26.13 -16.91 -15.35
N PRO A 59 27.31 -16.99 -14.70
CA PRO A 59 27.87 -18.27 -14.26
C PRO A 59 26.95 -18.94 -13.22
N ALA A 60 26.89 -20.28 -13.26
CA ALA A 60 25.96 -21.08 -12.44
C ALA A 60 26.10 -20.84 -10.93
N SER A 61 27.30 -20.49 -10.46
CA SER A 61 27.58 -20.15 -9.06
C SER A 61 26.85 -18.88 -8.59
N GLN A 62 26.50 -17.97 -9.49
CA GLN A 62 25.83 -16.70 -9.17
C GLN A 62 24.31 -16.75 -9.36
N MET A 63 23.78 -17.86 -9.88
CA MET A 63 22.34 -18.02 -10.16
C MET A 63 21.49 -17.91 -8.89
N ALA A 64 21.94 -18.47 -7.76
CA ALA A 64 21.21 -18.41 -6.51
C ALA A 64 21.03 -16.96 -6.01
N TYR A 65 22.10 -16.15 -6.07
CA TYR A 65 22.04 -14.74 -5.69
C TYR A 65 21.10 -13.96 -6.61
N PHE A 66 21.12 -14.23 -7.92
CA PHE A 66 20.22 -13.63 -8.88
C PHE A 66 18.75 -13.95 -8.56
N PHE A 67 18.40 -15.21 -8.32
CA PHE A 67 17.03 -15.62 -8.01
C PHE A 67 16.52 -15.07 -6.67
N ILE A 68 17.38 -14.99 -5.66
CA ILE A 68 17.03 -14.37 -4.38
C ILE A 68 16.81 -12.87 -4.56
N ALA A 69 17.68 -12.19 -5.32
CA ALA A 69 17.56 -10.76 -5.56
C ALA A 69 16.27 -10.39 -6.32
N ILE A 70 15.93 -11.12 -7.39
CA ILE A 70 14.68 -10.87 -8.13
C ILE A 70 13.44 -11.20 -7.30
N LEU A 71 13.49 -12.24 -6.45
CA LEU A 71 12.37 -12.58 -5.57
C LEU A 71 12.14 -11.48 -4.53
N ILE A 72 13.20 -11.01 -3.86
CA ILE A 72 13.10 -9.92 -2.88
C ILE A 72 12.60 -8.65 -3.57
N SER A 73 13.16 -8.31 -4.73
CA SER A 73 12.70 -7.17 -5.52
C SER A 73 11.23 -7.30 -5.93
N GLY A 74 10.80 -8.49 -6.34
CA GLY A 74 9.42 -8.79 -6.71
C GLY A 74 8.47 -8.62 -5.53
N VAL A 75 8.80 -9.16 -4.35
CA VAL A 75 7.98 -8.98 -3.15
C VAL A 75 7.80 -7.49 -2.82
N ILE A 76 8.89 -6.71 -2.85
CA ILE A 76 8.84 -5.26 -2.60
C ILE A 76 8.00 -4.55 -3.68
N HIS A 77 8.11 -4.97 -4.95
CA HIS A 77 7.34 -4.43 -6.06
C HIS A 77 5.82 -4.62 -5.88
N GLU A 78 5.41 -5.84 -5.53
CA GLU A 78 4.00 -6.20 -5.38
C GLU A 78 3.38 -5.58 -4.12
N ILE A 79 4.16 -5.44 -3.05
CA ILE A 79 3.79 -4.62 -1.88
C ILE A 79 3.53 -3.17 -2.32
N GLY A 80 4.32 -2.66 -3.26
CA GLY A 80 4.11 -1.39 -3.93
C GLY A 80 2.92 -1.34 -4.87
N HIS A 81 2.19 -2.43 -5.14
CA HIS A 81 0.90 -2.40 -5.82
C HIS A 81 -0.26 -2.53 -4.85
N GLY A 82 -0.10 -3.33 -3.79
CA GLY A 82 -1.16 -3.59 -2.83
C GLY A 82 -1.65 -2.35 -2.08
N VAL A 83 -0.88 -1.26 -2.05
CA VAL A 83 -1.23 -0.14 -1.15
C VAL A 83 -1.61 1.11 -1.89
N ALA A 84 -1.04 1.24 -3.05
CA ALA A 84 -1.62 1.88 -4.16
C ALA A 84 -3.12 1.56 -4.26
N ALA A 85 -3.47 0.27 -4.19
CA ALA A 85 -4.85 -0.21 -4.16
C ALA A 85 -5.62 0.38 -2.98
N ILE A 86 -5.06 0.30 -1.77
CA ILE A 86 -5.63 0.90 -0.56
C ILE A 86 -5.86 2.42 -0.73
N ARG A 87 -4.89 3.13 -1.34
CA ARG A 87 -4.94 4.58 -1.57
C ARG A 87 -6.07 5.00 -2.49
N GLU A 88 -6.44 4.14 -3.42
CA GLU A 88 -7.48 4.37 -4.41
C GLU A 88 -8.79 3.64 -4.06
N GLN A 89 -8.92 3.22 -2.79
CA GLN A 89 -10.12 2.56 -2.24
C GLN A 89 -10.46 1.24 -2.94
N VAL A 90 -9.45 0.55 -3.49
CA VAL A 90 -9.60 -0.75 -4.14
C VAL A 90 -9.18 -1.86 -3.18
N ARG A 91 -10.10 -2.82 -2.99
CA ARG A 91 -9.84 -4.04 -2.23
C ARG A 91 -8.92 -4.98 -2.99
N PHE A 92 -8.08 -5.70 -2.26
CA PHE A 92 -7.24 -6.78 -2.77
C PHE A 92 -7.46 -8.03 -1.92
N ASN A 93 -7.42 -9.21 -2.53
CA ASN A 93 -7.71 -10.49 -1.88
C ASN A 93 -6.51 -11.03 -1.10
N GLY A 94 -5.28 -10.69 -1.51
CA GLY A 94 -4.06 -11.10 -0.82
C GLY A 94 -2.78 -10.91 -1.63
N PHE A 95 -1.68 -11.43 -1.08
CA PHE A 95 -0.36 -11.50 -1.74
C PHE A 95 0.07 -12.96 -1.88
N GLY A 96 0.88 -13.27 -2.89
CA GLY A 96 1.42 -14.59 -3.09
C GLY A 96 2.80 -14.60 -3.72
N VAL A 97 3.45 -15.75 -3.63
CA VAL A 97 4.72 -16.07 -4.29
C VAL A 97 4.50 -17.30 -5.15
N PHE A 98 5.05 -17.30 -6.36
CA PHE A 98 4.99 -18.43 -7.27
C PHE A 98 6.38 -18.75 -7.83
N LEU A 99 6.54 -20.01 -8.26
CA LEU A 99 7.74 -20.46 -8.95
C LEU A 99 7.33 -20.95 -10.35
N PHE A 100 7.74 -20.25 -11.40
CA PHE A 100 7.50 -20.67 -12.78
C PHE A 100 8.75 -21.35 -13.35
N ILE A 101 8.73 -22.69 -13.36
CA ILE A 101 9.84 -23.60 -13.73
C ILE A 101 11.09 -23.40 -12.84
N ILE A 102 11.81 -22.29 -12.99
CA ILE A 102 13.00 -21.92 -12.20
C ILE A 102 12.91 -20.46 -11.72
N TYR A 103 11.97 -19.66 -12.23
CA TYR A 103 11.84 -18.24 -11.94
C TYR A 103 10.93 -17.99 -10.73
N PRO A 104 11.44 -17.47 -9.60
CA PRO A 104 10.63 -17.03 -8.48
C PRO A 104 10.01 -15.66 -8.77
N GLY A 105 8.70 -15.55 -8.59
CA GLY A 105 7.94 -14.31 -8.73
C GLY A 105 7.02 -14.08 -7.53
N ALA A 106 6.60 -12.84 -7.34
CA ALA A 106 5.56 -12.47 -6.39
C ALA A 106 4.37 -11.88 -7.17
N PHE A 107 3.19 -11.85 -6.55
CA PHE A 107 2.03 -11.16 -7.08
C PHE A 107 1.16 -10.58 -5.95
N VAL A 108 0.45 -9.50 -6.24
CA VAL A 108 -0.72 -9.06 -5.48
C VAL A 108 -2.01 -9.42 -6.22
N ASP A 109 -2.97 -10.05 -5.53
CA ASP A 109 -4.29 -10.37 -6.09
C ASP A 109 -5.28 -9.24 -5.78
N LEU A 110 -5.64 -8.46 -6.79
CA LEU A 110 -6.54 -7.31 -6.67
C LEU A 110 -7.99 -7.67 -7.05
N TYR A 111 -8.98 -7.10 -6.36
CA TYR A 111 -10.39 -7.40 -6.63
C TYR A 111 -10.91 -6.68 -7.89
N THR A 112 -11.08 -7.42 -8.98
CA THR A 112 -11.35 -6.92 -10.33
C THR A 112 -12.65 -6.11 -10.48
N ASN A 113 -13.72 -6.48 -9.76
CA ASN A 113 -15.02 -5.80 -9.88
C ASN A 113 -15.00 -4.37 -9.31
N HIS A 114 -14.15 -4.08 -8.31
CA HIS A 114 -13.97 -2.72 -7.79
C HIS A 114 -12.97 -1.91 -8.64
N LEU A 115 -11.98 -2.57 -9.26
CA LEU A 115 -11.02 -1.95 -10.16
C LEU A 115 -11.65 -1.36 -11.43
N GLN A 116 -12.66 -2.02 -11.99
CA GLN A 116 -13.35 -1.55 -13.20
C GLN A 116 -14.26 -0.34 -12.95
N LEU A 117 -14.60 -0.05 -11.68
CA LEU A 117 -15.48 1.04 -11.29
C LEU A 117 -14.73 2.35 -10.98
N ILE A 118 -13.41 2.29 -10.81
CA ILE A 118 -12.57 3.46 -10.51
C ILE A 118 -11.97 4.08 -11.78
N SER A 119 -11.63 5.37 -11.71
CA SER A 119 -11.15 6.10 -12.89
C SER A 119 -9.74 5.65 -13.33
N PRO A 120 -9.38 5.81 -14.62
CA PRO A 120 -8.09 5.33 -15.15
C PRO A 120 -6.85 5.89 -14.44
N VAL A 121 -6.95 7.13 -13.93
CA VAL A 121 -5.87 7.79 -13.17
C VAL A 121 -5.65 7.12 -11.81
N GLN A 122 -6.72 6.60 -11.20
CA GLN A 122 -6.65 5.89 -9.94
C GLN A 122 -6.08 4.50 -10.14
N GLN A 123 -6.51 3.77 -11.18
CA GLN A 123 -5.90 2.48 -11.54
C GLN A 123 -4.39 2.63 -11.75
N LEU A 124 -3.96 3.69 -12.44
CA LEU A 124 -2.55 3.96 -12.66
C LEU A 124 -1.78 4.23 -11.36
N ARG A 125 -2.39 4.91 -10.38
CA ARG A 125 -1.80 5.08 -9.05
C ARG A 125 -1.70 3.77 -8.29
N ILE A 126 -2.66 2.83 -8.48
CA ILE A 126 -2.63 1.47 -7.90
C ILE A 126 -1.48 0.63 -8.46
N PHE A 127 -1.17 0.80 -9.73
CA PHE A 127 0.00 0.17 -10.28
C PHE A 127 1.31 0.84 -9.78
N CYS A 128 1.31 1.71 -8.74
CA CYS A 128 2.47 2.54 -8.35
C CYS A 128 2.73 2.87 -6.83
N ALA A 129 2.09 2.29 -5.78
CA ALA A 129 2.17 2.77 -4.35
C ALA A 129 2.14 1.75 -3.09
N GLY A 130 2.76 2.06 -1.91
CA GLY A 130 2.99 1.20 -0.65
C GLY A 130 2.32 1.62 0.76
N ILE A 131 2.36 0.80 1.89
CA ILE A 131 1.39 0.30 3.04
C ILE A 131 0.68 1.26 4.12
N GLY A 132 -0.54 0.91 4.67
CA GLY A 132 -1.24 1.45 5.91
C GLY A 132 -2.70 0.89 6.24
N ALA A 133 -3.33 1.22 7.39
CA ALA A 133 -4.70 0.74 7.79
C ALA A 133 -5.84 1.71 7.41
N LEU A 134 -6.90 1.24 6.75
CA LEU A 134 -7.92 2.07 6.10
C LEU A 134 -9.22 2.18 6.92
N VAL A 135 -9.71 3.41 7.10
CA VAL A 135 -11.03 3.71 7.66
C VAL A 135 -12.10 3.52 6.59
N THR A 136 -12.85 2.43 6.70
CA THR A 136 -13.93 2.12 5.74
C THR A 136 -15.25 2.77 6.12
N GLU A 137 -15.47 3.03 7.40
CA GLU A 137 -16.73 3.58 7.93
C GLU A 137 -16.48 4.26 9.27
N VAL A 138 -17.22 5.34 9.55
CA VAL A 138 -17.22 6.02 10.86
C VAL A 138 -18.66 6.21 11.28
N HIS A 139 -19.04 5.61 12.41
CA HIS A 139 -20.39 5.70 12.93
C HIS A 139 -20.71 7.11 13.43
N GLU A 140 -21.89 7.65 13.08
CA GLU A 140 -22.27 9.05 13.31
C GLU A 140 -22.24 9.47 14.79
N ASN A 141 -22.49 8.54 15.71
CA ASN A 141 -22.45 8.80 17.16
C ASN A 141 -21.13 8.39 17.83
N SER A 142 -20.09 8.09 17.06
CA SER A 142 -18.77 7.76 17.63
C SER A 142 -18.00 9.03 18.01
N PRO A 143 -17.12 9.00 19.03
CA PRO A 143 -16.20 10.12 19.32
C PRO A 143 -15.26 10.46 18.16
N ALA A 144 -15.12 9.55 17.19
CA ALA A 144 -14.36 9.73 15.98
C ALA A 144 -15.14 10.45 14.87
N SER A 145 -16.43 10.77 15.07
CA SER A 145 -17.24 11.52 14.10
C SER A 145 -17.11 13.04 14.32
N GLY A 146 -17.43 13.82 13.28
CA GLY A 146 -17.47 15.28 13.34
C GLY A 146 -16.35 15.98 12.57
N PRO A 147 -16.30 17.33 12.59
CA PRO A 147 -15.45 18.12 11.69
C PRO A 147 -13.94 17.95 11.91
N ARG A 148 -13.54 17.41 13.07
CA ARG A 148 -12.15 17.12 13.44
C ARG A 148 -11.90 15.63 13.70
N GLY A 149 -12.87 14.79 13.33
CA GLY A 149 -12.83 13.35 13.52
C GLY A 149 -12.12 12.62 12.38
N LEU A 150 -12.29 11.30 12.34
CA LEU A 150 -11.89 10.43 11.24
C LEU A 150 -12.92 10.51 10.12
N PHE A 151 -12.42 10.45 8.89
CA PHE A 151 -13.24 10.40 7.68
C PHE A 151 -13.07 9.04 7.00
N VAL A 152 -14.14 8.61 6.33
CA VAL A 152 -14.08 7.47 5.42
C VAL A 152 -12.99 7.71 4.39
N GLY A 153 -12.04 6.78 4.29
CA GLY A 153 -10.87 6.90 3.43
C GLY A 153 -9.57 7.30 4.15
N ASP A 154 -9.63 7.67 5.43
CA ASP A 154 -8.43 7.98 6.21
C ASP A 154 -7.56 6.72 6.39
N ILE A 155 -6.24 6.92 6.38
CA ILE A 155 -5.27 5.84 6.60
C ILE A 155 -4.57 6.07 7.93
N ILE A 156 -4.90 5.25 8.92
CA ILE A 156 -4.30 5.27 10.25
C ILE A 156 -2.98 4.50 10.20
N LYS A 157 -1.89 5.21 10.51
CA LYS A 157 -0.52 4.66 10.52
C LYS A 157 0.07 4.56 11.92
N TYR A 158 -0.50 5.32 12.85
CA TYR A 158 -0.12 5.36 14.25
C TYR A 158 -1.38 5.58 15.08
N VAL A 159 -1.45 4.92 16.23
CA VAL A 159 -2.44 5.16 17.27
C VAL A 159 -1.64 5.54 18.52
N GLU A 160 -1.69 6.80 18.91
CA GLU A 160 -0.74 7.40 19.87
C GLU A 160 0.71 7.11 19.43
N ASP A 161 1.54 6.52 20.30
CA ASP A 161 2.93 6.13 20.01
C ASP A 161 3.06 4.72 19.39
N CYS A 162 1.94 4.07 19.05
CA CYS A 162 1.92 2.70 18.52
C CYS A 162 1.77 2.70 16.99
N SER A 163 2.71 2.08 16.27
CA SER A 163 2.68 2.03 14.80
C SER A 163 1.78 0.92 14.27
N VAL A 164 0.95 1.23 13.26
CA VAL A 164 -0.01 0.31 12.66
C VAL A 164 0.35 0.04 11.20
N HIS A 165 0.75 -1.19 10.92
CA HIS A 165 1.08 -1.66 9.58
C HIS A 165 0.21 -2.84 9.11
N ASP A 166 -0.46 -3.52 10.05
CA ASP A 166 -1.36 -4.64 9.82
C ASP A 166 -2.49 -4.66 10.88
N VAL A 167 -3.41 -5.61 10.73
CA VAL A 167 -4.58 -5.79 11.63
C VAL A 167 -4.15 -6.24 13.04
N GLU A 168 -3.05 -6.98 13.14
CA GLU A 168 -2.53 -7.49 14.41
C GLU A 168 -1.93 -6.35 15.25
N ASN A 169 -1.20 -5.43 14.63
CA ASN A 169 -0.69 -4.20 15.26
C ASN A 169 -1.85 -3.33 15.72
N TRP A 170 -2.91 -3.20 14.93
CA TRP A 170 -4.11 -2.48 15.34
C TRP A 170 -4.69 -3.04 16.64
N HIS A 171 -4.94 -4.35 16.70
CA HIS A 171 -5.47 -4.98 17.91
C HIS A 171 -4.54 -4.82 19.11
N LYS A 172 -3.23 -4.99 18.92
CA LYS A 172 -2.23 -4.78 19.99
C LYS A 172 -2.19 -3.33 20.48
N CYS A 173 -2.27 -2.34 19.58
CA CYS A 173 -2.30 -0.93 19.97
C CYS A 173 -3.53 -0.62 20.84
N PHE A 174 -4.71 -1.13 20.47
CA PHE A 174 -5.93 -0.92 21.26
C PHE A 174 -5.93 -1.70 22.59
N GLU A 175 -5.36 -2.90 22.61
CA GLU A 175 -5.16 -3.67 23.84
C GLU A 175 -4.25 -2.90 24.81
N ASP A 176 -3.13 -2.35 24.33
CA ASP A 176 -2.22 -1.53 25.11
C ASP A 176 -2.89 -0.25 25.67
N ILE A 177 -3.73 0.41 24.87
CA ILE A 177 -4.49 1.60 25.27
C ILE A 177 -5.53 1.26 26.33
N SER A 178 -6.19 0.10 26.23
CA SER A 178 -7.19 -0.32 27.22
C SER A 178 -6.58 -0.71 28.57
N LEU A 179 -5.29 -1.09 28.60
CA LEU A 179 -4.60 -1.54 29.80
C LEU A 179 -3.79 -0.43 30.49
N LYS A 180 -3.32 0.57 29.73
CA LYS A 180 -2.52 1.68 30.26
C LYS A 180 -3.41 2.84 30.70
N PRO A 181 -3.16 3.43 31.89
CA PRO A 181 -3.88 4.62 32.32
C PRO A 181 -3.61 5.78 31.37
N GLN A 182 -4.68 6.33 30.81
CA GLN A 182 -4.63 7.46 29.88
C GLN A 182 -4.34 8.76 30.65
N THR A 183 -3.37 9.56 30.20
CA THR A 183 -3.17 10.92 30.72
C THR A 183 -4.26 11.85 30.18
N GLY A 184 -5.32 12.03 30.97
CA GLY A 184 -6.42 12.95 30.67
C GLY A 184 -6.18 14.37 31.21
N TYR A 185 -6.91 15.34 30.65
CA TYR A 185 -6.96 16.71 31.17
C TYR A 185 -8.18 16.89 32.06
N CYS A 186 -8.01 17.53 33.22
CA CYS A 186 -9.14 17.93 34.06
C CYS A 186 -9.92 19.05 33.37
N ILE A 187 -11.25 18.89 33.31
CA ILE A 187 -12.16 19.88 32.75
C ILE A 187 -13.27 20.20 33.75
N ASN A 188 -13.76 21.43 33.76
CA ASN A 188 -14.84 21.86 34.63
C ASN A 188 -16.16 21.10 34.30
N GLU A 189 -16.90 20.71 35.34
CA GLU A 189 -18.18 20.01 35.23
C GLU A 189 -19.21 20.78 34.37
N GLU A 190 -19.21 22.12 34.43
CA GLU A 190 -20.06 22.95 33.55
C GLU A 190 -19.76 22.73 32.07
N THR A 191 -18.47 22.69 31.72
CA THR A 191 -18.03 22.45 30.34
C THR A 191 -18.34 21.02 29.89
N LEU A 192 -18.22 20.04 30.80
CA LEU A 192 -18.64 18.66 30.55
C LEU A 192 -20.14 18.57 30.26
N ARG A 193 -20.99 19.25 31.03
CA ARG A 193 -22.45 19.25 30.82
C ARG A 193 -22.84 19.85 29.46
N HIS A 194 -22.11 20.87 28.99
CA HIS A 194 -22.32 21.43 27.65
C HIS A 194 -21.88 20.47 26.52
N LEU A 195 -20.78 19.74 26.69
CA LEU A 195 -20.31 18.75 25.71
C LEU A 195 -21.16 17.47 25.70
N ASN A 196 -21.74 17.09 26.84
CA ASN A 196 -22.63 15.94 26.97
C ASN A 196 -23.94 16.09 26.18
N SER A 197 -24.24 17.29 25.65
CA SER A 197 -25.39 17.51 24.76
C SER A 197 -25.28 16.80 23.41
N MET A 198 -24.09 16.30 23.02
CA MET A 198 -23.86 15.56 21.78
C MET A 198 -23.87 14.02 21.93
N GLY A 199 -23.94 13.47 23.15
CA GLY A 199 -23.97 12.01 23.35
C GLY A 199 -24.85 11.62 24.54
N ARG A 200 -26.04 11.05 24.28
CA ARG A 200 -26.89 10.53 25.36
C ARG A 200 -26.33 9.18 25.85
N ALA A 201 -25.75 9.17 27.05
CA ALA A 201 -25.47 7.92 27.77
C ALA A 201 -26.78 7.36 28.35
N TYR A 202 -27.08 6.10 28.08
CA TYR A 202 -28.25 5.38 28.60
C TYR A 202 -27.83 4.61 29.86
N ARG A 203 -28.60 4.73 30.94
CA ARG A 203 -28.36 3.93 32.15
C ARG A 203 -29.18 2.66 32.07
N ARG A 204 -28.51 1.51 32.08
CA ARG A 204 -29.13 0.19 32.07
C ARG A 204 -29.67 -0.14 33.47
N LEU A 205 -30.64 -1.05 33.56
CA LEU A 205 -31.33 -1.44 34.81
C LEU A 205 -30.38 -2.05 35.86
N ASP A 206 -29.21 -2.53 35.45
CA ASP A 206 -28.14 -3.08 36.29
C ASP A 206 -27.19 -2.00 36.85
N GLY A 207 -27.44 -0.72 36.56
CA GLY A 207 -26.61 0.40 37.00
C GLY A 207 -25.40 0.69 36.10
N THR A 208 -25.17 -0.11 35.05
CA THR A 208 -24.12 0.15 34.06
C THR A 208 -24.54 1.26 33.11
N MET A 209 -23.55 2.02 32.63
CA MET A 209 -23.77 3.10 31.66
C MET A 209 -23.46 2.56 30.26
N GLU A 210 -24.42 2.68 29.35
CA GLU A 210 -24.34 2.24 27.96
C GLU A 210 -24.30 3.49 27.06
N CYS A 211 -23.18 3.71 26.39
CA CYS A 211 -22.96 4.90 25.56
C CYS A 211 -23.57 4.76 24.15
N CYS A 212 -24.05 3.56 23.78
CA CYS A 212 -24.66 3.28 22.49
C CYS A 212 -26.15 2.99 22.67
N SER A 213 -26.99 3.65 21.86
CA SER A 213 -28.43 3.40 21.83
C SER A 213 -28.73 1.96 21.40
N ASN A 214 -29.84 1.43 21.89
CA ASN A 214 -30.32 0.06 21.77
C ASN A 214 -30.77 -0.35 20.34
N ASN A 215 -30.24 0.27 19.29
CA ASN A 215 -30.62 0.07 17.88
C ASN A 215 -29.57 -0.69 17.05
N SER A 216 -28.55 -1.26 17.67
CA SER A 216 -27.61 -2.16 16.99
C SER A 216 -28.03 -3.62 17.24
N LEU A 217 -28.99 -4.09 16.43
CA LEU A 217 -29.24 -5.51 16.16
C LEU A 217 -28.79 -5.80 14.74
#